data_AF-A0A1S3RA32-F1
#
_entry.id   AF-A0A1S3RA32-F1
#
_cell.length_a   1.000
_cell.length_b   1.000
_cell.length_c   1.000
_cell.angle_alpha   90.00
_cell.angle_beta   90.00
_cell.angle_gamma   90.00
#
_symmetry.space_group_name_H-M   'P 1'
#
loop_
_entity.id
_entity.type
_entity.pdbx_description
1 polymer ?
#
loop_
_entity_poly.entity_id
_entity_poly.type
_entity_poly.pdbx_seq_one_letter_code
_entity_poly.pdbx_strand_id
1 'polypeptide(L)'
;MKEKQEREGSPGCRVKSPESFHELESFKNFVKRKPAFDVVIDGLNVANIGIKGNQSQTLLEVVSELERQGLVILVLGRKHMQRPSRSWDRHDMSLVQQKAHCFFTDNISEDDPFLLYATLHSGNHCNFVSRDLMRDHKACLPDGATRRLFFKWQRGHQLVLSSYTPGKRVRFQRILSYDTIVQTNGGSWHIPYDENGAERCTYEVPQKWLCLTNAK
;
A
#
# COMPACT_ATOMS: atom_id res chain seq x y z
N MET A 1 -40.12 1.54 -37.54
CA MET A 1 -40.13 2.57 -36.48
C MET A 1 -39.94 1.90 -35.12
N LYS A 2 -38.74 1.99 -34.56
CA LYS A 2 -38.44 2.39 -33.18
C LYS A 2 -36.93 2.35 -33.00
N GLU A 3 -36.41 3.48 -32.56
CA GLU A 3 -35.02 3.87 -32.56
C GLU A 3 -34.15 3.01 -31.64
N LYS A 4 -32.94 2.74 -32.11
CA LYS A 4 -31.78 2.40 -31.29
C LYS A 4 -31.40 3.66 -30.52
N GLN A 5 -31.50 3.63 -29.19
CA GLN A 5 -30.86 4.64 -28.35
C GLN A 5 -29.57 4.05 -27.81
N GLU A 6 -28.46 4.48 -28.40
CA GLU A 6 -27.10 4.21 -27.94
C GLU A 6 -26.91 4.85 -26.56
N ARG A 7 -26.54 4.04 -25.56
CA ARG A 7 -25.92 4.54 -24.33
C ARG A 7 -24.42 4.40 -24.49
N GLU A 8 -23.76 5.52 -24.75
CA GLU A 8 -22.32 5.65 -24.58
C GLU A 8 -21.97 5.44 -23.10
N GLY A 9 -21.45 4.25 -22.77
CA GLY A 9 -20.81 3.98 -21.51
C GLY A 9 -19.30 4.07 -21.69
N SER A 10 -18.65 5.00 -21.00
CA SER A 10 -17.18 5.04 -20.91
C SER A 10 -16.62 3.68 -20.46
N PRO A 11 -15.57 3.15 -21.11
CA PRO A 11 -14.99 1.87 -20.72
C PRO A 11 -14.10 2.12 -19.49
N GLY A 12 -14.52 1.66 -18.30
CA GLY A 12 -13.60 1.64 -17.17
C GLY A 12 -14.15 1.36 -15.79
N CYS A 13 -15.44 1.61 -15.52
CA CYS A 13 -16.00 1.37 -14.19
C CYS A 13 -16.82 0.08 -14.20
N ARG A 14 -16.22 -1.06 -13.81
CA ARG A 14 -16.96 -2.30 -13.57
C ARG A 14 -18.09 -1.99 -12.59
N VAL A 15 -19.32 -2.41 -12.94
CA VAL A 15 -20.47 -2.34 -12.03
C VAL A 15 -20.12 -3.13 -10.78
N LYS A 16 -19.98 -2.43 -9.65
CA LYS A 16 -19.68 -3.04 -8.34
C LYS A 16 -20.85 -3.96 -7.95
N SER A 17 -20.58 -5.21 -7.61
CA SER A 17 -21.62 -6.13 -7.14
C SER A 17 -22.22 -5.61 -5.81
N PRO A 18 -23.50 -5.88 -5.50
CA PRO A 18 -24.11 -5.48 -4.22
C PRO A 18 -23.31 -5.96 -2.99
N GLU A 19 -22.73 -7.15 -3.09
CA GLU A 19 -21.88 -7.76 -2.04
C GLU A 19 -20.63 -6.91 -1.74
N SER A 20 -19.99 -6.34 -2.76
CA SER A 20 -18.82 -5.46 -2.59
C SER A 20 -19.15 -4.15 -1.86
N PHE A 21 -20.39 -3.67 -1.97
CA PHE A 21 -20.84 -2.45 -1.28
C PHE A 21 -21.05 -2.71 0.22
N HIS A 22 -21.71 -3.82 0.57
CA HIS A 22 -21.91 -4.21 1.97
C HIS A 22 -20.60 -4.49 2.69
N GLU A 23 -19.64 -5.13 2.03
CA GLU A 23 -18.32 -5.40 2.60
C GLU A 23 -17.56 -4.10 2.89
N LEU A 24 -17.58 -3.15 1.94
CA LEU A 24 -16.94 -1.85 2.14
C LEU A 24 -17.55 -1.08 3.32
N GLU A 25 -18.87 -1.11 3.48
CA GLU A 25 -19.52 -0.40 4.59
C GLU A 25 -19.24 -1.08 5.95
N SER A 26 -19.22 -2.41 5.98
CA SER A 26 -18.78 -3.18 7.15
C SER A 26 -17.35 -2.81 7.55
N PHE A 27 -16.46 -2.68 6.57
CA PHE A 27 -15.08 -2.26 6.78
C PHE A 27 -14.98 -0.83 7.32
N LYS A 28 -15.69 0.13 6.74
CA LYS A 28 -15.71 1.51 7.24
C LYS A 28 -16.16 1.57 8.70
N ASN A 29 -17.20 0.82 9.04
CA ASN A 29 -17.69 0.72 10.42
C ASN A 29 -16.66 0.07 11.35
N PHE A 30 -15.93 -0.94 10.87
CA PHE A 30 -14.83 -1.54 11.61
C PHE A 30 -13.74 -0.49 11.91
N VAL A 31 -13.24 0.23 10.90
CA VAL A 31 -12.17 1.24 11.07
C VAL A 31 -12.60 2.36 12.01
N LYS A 32 -13.83 2.88 11.88
CA LYS A 32 -14.36 3.97 12.73
C LYS A 32 -14.45 3.61 14.22
N ARG A 33 -14.53 2.31 14.56
CA ARG A 33 -14.62 1.82 15.94
C ARG A 33 -13.26 1.51 16.57
N LYS A 34 -12.17 1.69 15.82
CA LYS A 34 -10.80 1.41 16.24
C LYS A 34 -10.03 2.72 16.45
N PRO A 35 -8.95 2.70 17.26
CA PRO A 35 -8.00 3.80 17.26
C PRO A 35 -7.41 4.00 15.86
N ALA A 36 -6.82 5.17 15.62
CA ALA A 36 -6.01 5.38 14.43
C ALA A 36 -4.86 4.36 14.39
N PHE A 37 -4.64 3.78 13.21
CA PHE A 37 -3.55 2.83 13.00
C PHE A 37 -2.27 3.57 12.66
N ASP A 38 -1.14 3.08 13.15
CA ASP A 38 0.18 3.56 12.72
C ASP A 38 0.59 2.91 11.40
N VAL A 39 0.18 1.66 11.18
CA VAL A 39 0.52 0.89 9.97
C VAL A 39 -0.64 0.03 9.49
N VAL A 40 -0.98 0.13 8.20
CA VAL A 40 -1.90 -0.78 7.51
C VAL A 40 -1.13 -1.73 6.60
N ILE A 41 -1.34 -3.03 6.75
CA ILE A 41 -0.60 -4.07 6.03
C ILE A 41 -1.54 -4.72 5.01
N ASP A 42 -1.12 -4.72 3.74
CA ASP A 42 -1.69 -5.58 2.71
C ASP A 42 -1.14 -7.02 2.91
N GLY A 43 -1.89 -7.81 3.67
CA GLY A 43 -1.44 -9.08 4.21
C GLY A 43 -1.15 -10.12 3.13
N LEU A 44 -1.94 -10.17 2.05
CA LEU A 44 -1.71 -11.11 0.96
C LEU A 44 -0.48 -10.70 0.14
N ASN A 45 -0.32 -9.41 -0.17
CA ASN A 45 0.84 -8.92 -0.88
C ASN A 45 2.14 -9.16 -0.07
N VAL A 46 2.09 -8.89 1.24
CA VAL A 46 3.22 -9.08 2.16
C VAL A 46 3.58 -10.56 2.33
N ALA A 47 2.59 -11.44 2.43
CA ALA A 47 2.83 -12.87 2.53
C ALA A 47 3.53 -13.44 1.28
N ASN A 48 3.34 -12.81 0.11
CA ASN A 48 3.96 -13.19 -1.16
C ASN A 48 5.38 -12.59 -1.36
N ILE A 49 5.97 -11.94 -0.35
CA ILE A 49 7.31 -11.32 -0.43
C ILE A 49 8.43 -12.34 -0.30
N GLY A 50 8.24 -13.39 0.49
CA GLY A 50 9.23 -14.43 0.66
C GLY A 50 9.38 -15.30 -0.58
N ILE A 51 10.61 -15.47 -1.08
CA ILE A 51 10.94 -16.46 -2.12
C ILE A 51 10.95 -17.88 -1.54
N LYS A 52 11.26 -18.00 -0.24
CA LYS A 52 11.34 -19.25 0.52
C LYS A 52 10.76 -19.01 1.91
N GLY A 53 9.61 -19.62 2.20
CA GLY A 53 8.94 -19.49 3.49
C GLY A 53 7.45 -19.76 3.38
N ASN A 54 6.80 -20.08 4.50
CA ASN A 54 5.35 -20.16 4.56
C ASN A 54 4.76 -18.75 4.47
N GLN A 55 3.65 -18.57 3.73
CA GLN A 55 3.01 -17.26 3.54
C GLN A 55 2.56 -16.67 4.90
N SER A 56 1.98 -17.50 5.76
CA SER A 56 1.62 -17.12 7.14
C SER A 56 2.81 -16.70 7.99
N GLN A 57 3.95 -17.41 7.88
CA GLN A 57 5.16 -17.10 8.62
C GLN A 57 5.73 -15.73 8.22
N THR A 58 5.78 -15.45 6.92
CA THR A 58 6.26 -14.16 6.40
C THR A 58 5.41 -13.02 6.95
N LEU A 59 4.08 -13.17 6.93
CA LEU A 59 3.17 -12.19 7.50
C LEU A 59 3.37 -12.01 9.01
N LEU A 60 3.51 -13.12 9.75
CA LEU A 60 3.72 -13.09 11.20
C LEU A 60 5.01 -12.37 11.58
N GLU A 61 6.11 -12.61 10.87
CA GLU A 61 7.39 -11.96 11.16
C GLU A 61 7.33 -10.44 10.91
N VAL A 62 6.61 -10.00 9.88
CA VAL A 62 6.39 -8.57 9.60
C VAL A 62 5.53 -7.93 10.69
N VAL A 63 4.41 -8.57 11.05
CA VAL A 63 3.52 -8.09 12.12
C VAL A 63 4.26 -8.02 13.45
N SER A 64 5.06 -9.04 13.78
CA SER A 64 5.82 -9.10 15.03
C SER A 64 6.90 -8.02 15.10
N GLU A 65 7.58 -7.70 14.00
CA GLU A 65 8.58 -6.62 14.01
C GLU A 65 7.96 -5.23 14.20
N LEU A 66 6.75 -5.00 13.66
CA LEU A 66 6.03 -3.74 13.84
C LEU A 66 5.41 -3.66 15.24
N GLU A 67 4.87 -4.75 15.78
CA GLU A 67 4.30 -4.81 17.13
C GLU A 67 5.39 -4.61 18.19
N ARG A 68 6.59 -5.16 17.98
CA ARG A 68 7.77 -4.93 18.82
C ARG A 68 8.19 -3.44 18.88
N GLN A 69 7.80 -2.65 17.89
CA GLN A 69 8.01 -1.19 17.88
C GLN A 69 6.91 -0.42 18.61
N GLY A 70 5.88 -1.12 19.13
CA GLY A 70 4.74 -0.51 19.82
C GLY A 70 3.69 0.10 18.89
N LEU A 71 3.69 -0.27 17.62
CA LEU A 71 2.80 0.30 16.61
C LEU A 71 1.40 -0.35 16.65
N VAL A 72 0.36 0.46 16.42
CA VAL A 72 -1.02 0.01 16.24
C VAL A 72 -1.22 -0.46 14.80
N ILE A 73 -1.43 -1.76 14.61
CA ILE A 73 -1.39 -2.39 13.29
C ILE A 73 -2.79 -2.84 12.84
N LEU A 74 -3.11 -2.59 11.57
CA LEU A 74 -4.20 -3.24 10.84
C LEU A 74 -3.65 -4.16 9.75
N VAL A 75 -4.03 -5.44 9.77
CA VAL A 75 -3.79 -6.38 8.68
C VAL A 75 -5.08 -6.52 7.86
N LEU A 76 -4.97 -6.20 6.58
CA LEU A 76 -5.99 -6.52 5.58
C LEU A 76 -5.64 -7.86 4.96
N GLY A 77 -6.54 -8.83 5.08
CA GLY A 77 -6.36 -10.16 4.53
C GLY A 77 -7.55 -10.61 3.71
N ARG A 78 -7.47 -11.84 3.20
CA ARG A 78 -8.55 -12.51 2.48
C ARG A 78 -9.11 -13.65 3.33
N LYS A 79 -10.40 -13.96 3.17
CA LYS A 79 -11.06 -15.06 3.92
C LYS A 79 -10.35 -16.41 3.76
N HIS A 80 -9.70 -16.69 2.62
CA HIS A 80 -8.94 -17.93 2.46
C HIS A 80 -7.73 -18.04 3.40
N MET A 81 -7.16 -16.91 3.86
CA MET A 81 -6.03 -16.90 4.81
C MET A 81 -6.42 -17.46 6.19
N GLN A 82 -7.72 -17.46 6.52
CA GLN A 82 -8.23 -18.04 7.77
C GLN A 82 -8.44 -19.56 7.68
N ARG A 83 -8.36 -20.14 6.47
CA ARG A 83 -8.54 -21.58 6.26
C ARG A 83 -7.17 -22.26 6.32
N PRO A 84 -6.96 -23.19 7.26
CA PRO A 84 -5.68 -23.89 7.37
C PRO A 84 -5.31 -24.54 6.04
N SER A 85 -4.08 -24.30 5.60
CA SER A 85 -3.52 -24.87 4.38
C SER A 85 -1.99 -24.93 4.49
N ARG A 86 -1.32 -25.52 3.50
CA ARG A 86 0.15 -25.52 3.45
C ARG A 86 0.76 -24.12 3.52
N SER A 87 0.04 -23.12 3.02
CA SER A 87 0.43 -21.71 2.98
C SER A 87 -0.06 -20.88 4.17
N TRP A 88 -1.07 -21.37 4.88
CA TRP A 88 -1.75 -20.62 5.93
C TRP A 88 -1.83 -21.49 7.16
N ASP A 89 -0.78 -21.44 7.97
CA ASP A 89 -0.75 -22.17 9.23
C ASP A 89 -1.69 -21.52 10.26
N ARG A 90 -2.40 -22.38 11.01
CA ARG A 90 -3.41 -21.93 11.98
C ARG A 90 -2.75 -21.21 13.16
N HIS A 91 -1.61 -21.69 13.64
CA HIS A 91 -0.91 -21.11 14.77
C HIS A 91 -0.37 -19.72 14.40
N ASP A 92 0.29 -19.61 13.24
CA ASP A 92 0.79 -18.34 12.74
C ASP A 92 -0.32 -17.28 12.63
N MET A 93 -1.44 -17.63 11.99
CA MET A 93 -2.56 -16.71 11.80
C MET A 93 -3.24 -16.34 13.12
N SER A 94 -3.27 -17.26 14.10
CA SER A 94 -3.75 -16.95 15.44
C SER A 94 -2.85 -15.94 16.15
N LEU A 95 -1.52 -16.04 16.00
CA LEU A 95 -0.58 -15.06 16.55
C LEU A 95 -0.71 -13.70 15.86
N VAL A 96 -0.90 -13.67 14.54
CA VAL A 96 -1.18 -12.42 13.80
C VAL A 96 -2.41 -11.71 14.37
N GLN A 97 -3.51 -12.43 14.61
CA GLN A 97 -4.74 -11.88 15.16
C GLN A 97 -4.62 -11.42 16.63
N GLN A 98 -3.68 -11.97 17.38
CA GLN A 98 -3.37 -11.51 18.75
C GLN A 98 -2.55 -10.22 18.75
N LYS A 99 -1.69 -10.03 17.75
CA LYS A 99 -0.74 -8.91 17.66
C LYS A 99 -1.26 -7.70 16.89
N ALA A 100 -2.27 -7.90 16.03
CA ALA A 100 -2.79 -6.86 15.17
C ALA A 100 -4.31 -6.94 15.03
N HIS A 101 -4.92 -5.79 14.74
CA HIS A 101 -6.30 -5.77 14.26
C HIS A 101 -6.33 -6.40 12.86
N CYS A 102 -7.28 -7.30 12.60
CA CYS A 102 -7.39 -7.98 11.31
C CYS A 102 -8.77 -7.77 10.70
N PHE A 103 -8.81 -7.49 9.40
CA PHE A 103 -10.04 -7.49 8.62
C PHE A 103 -9.85 -8.37 7.37
N PHE A 104 -10.73 -9.35 7.17
CA PHE A 104 -10.62 -10.31 6.08
C PHE A 104 -11.74 -10.10 5.05
N THR A 105 -11.36 -9.64 3.86
CA THR A 105 -12.26 -9.44 2.73
C THR A 105 -12.51 -10.74 1.97
N ASP A 106 -13.59 -10.78 1.18
CA ASP A 106 -13.83 -11.82 0.20
C ASP A 106 -12.70 -11.91 -0.82
N ASN A 107 -12.41 -13.11 -1.32
CA ASN A 107 -11.25 -13.36 -2.18
C ASN A 107 -11.34 -12.68 -3.55
N ILE A 108 -12.51 -12.15 -3.92
CA ILE A 108 -12.79 -11.49 -5.21
C ILE A 108 -12.77 -9.96 -5.11
N SER A 109 -12.70 -9.40 -3.90
CA SER A 109 -12.73 -7.96 -3.69
C SER A 109 -11.44 -7.30 -4.16
N GLU A 110 -11.46 -6.02 -4.52
CA GLU A 110 -10.23 -5.26 -4.78
C GLU A 110 -9.61 -4.85 -3.44
N ASP A 111 -8.30 -5.04 -3.23
CA ASP A 111 -7.62 -4.75 -1.95
C ASP A 111 -7.35 -3.25 -1.75
N ASP A 112 -6.98 -2.56 -2.82
CA ASP A 112 -6.53 -1.18 -2.81
C ASP A 112 -7.53 -0.19 -2.16
N PRO A 113 -8.86 -0.26 -2.39
CA PRO A 113 -9.81 0.63 -1.71
C PRO A 113 -9.79 0.52 -0.18
N PHE A 114 -9.62 -0.69 0.36
CA PHE A 114 -9.59 -0.93 1.81
C PHE A 114 -8.30 -0.39 2.42
N LEU A 115 -7.17 -0.65 1.75
CA LEU A 115 -5.85 -0.16 2.14
C LEU A 115 -5.80 1.37 2.16
N LEU A 116 -6.22 2.00 1.06
CA LEU A 116 -6.26 3.45 0.93
C LEU A 116 -7.17 4.08 1.98
N TYR A 117 -8.38 3.54 2.16
CA TYR A 117 -9.33 4.09 3.11
C TYR A 117 -8.80 4.05 4.54
N ALA A 118 -8.32 2.90 5.02
CA ALA A 118 -7.84 2.79 6.40
C ALA A 118 -6.61 3.65 6.67
N THR A 119 -5.69 3.73 5.70
CA THR A 119 -4.46 4.53 5.86
C THR A 119 -4.79 6.02 5.92
N LEU A 120 -5.59 6.52 4.97
CA LEU A 120 -5.98 7.93 4.92
C LEU A 120 -6.88 8.31 6.10
N HIS A 121 -7.79 7.43 6.53
CA HIS A 121 -8.68 7.67 7.67
C HIS A 121 -7.91 7.71 8.99
N SER A 122 -6.84 6.93 9.14
CA SER A 122 -5.99 6.97 10.34
C SER A 122 -5.18 8.27 10.43
N GLY A 123 -4.87 8.90 9.30
CA GLY A 123 -4.29 10.24 9.21
C GLY A 123 -2.84 10.22 8.72
N ASN A 124 -2.22 11.40 8.68
CA ASN A 124 -0.92 11.62 8.02
C ASN A 124 0.29 10.95 8.72
N HIS A 125 0.11 10.35 9.89
CA HIS A 125 1.16 9.55 10.53
C HIS A 125 1.15 8.08 10.07
N CYS A 126 0.01 7.64 9.52
CA CYS A 126 -0.22 6.24 9.19
C CYS A 126 0.53 5.85 7.92
N ASN A 127 1.37 4.83 8.03
CA ASN A 127 2.05 4.22 6.91
C ASN A 127 1.28 2.98 6.42
N PHE A 128 1.65 2.48 5.24
CA PHE A 128 1.12 1.22 4.74
C PHE A 128 2.20 0.32 4.14
N VAL A 129 2.05 -0.99 4.28
CA VAL A 129 2.98 -1.99 3.73
C VAL A 129 2.31 -2.69 2.56
N SER A 130 2.83 -2.47 1.36
CA SER A 130 2.48 -3.21 0.14
C SER A 130 3.58 -3.05 -0.91
N ARG A 131 3.71 -4.00 -1.83
CA ARG A 131 4.52 -3.88 -3.06
C ARG A 131 3.69 -3.44 -4.26
N ASP A 132 2.37 -3.28 -4.12
CA ASP A 132 1.58 -2.74 -5.22
C ASP A 132 1.99 -1.29 -5.51
N LEU A 133 2.04 -0.97 -6.80
CA LEU A 133 2.27 0.39 -7.28
C LEU A 133 0.96 1.16 -7.39
N MET A 134 -0.21 0.52 -7.22
CA MET A 134 -1.54 1.11 -7.28
C MET A 134 -1.80 1.79 -8.64
N ARG A 135 -1.40 1.13 -9.74
CA ARG A 135 -1.38 1.71 -11.10
C ARG A 135 -2.78 2.11 -11.57
N ASP A 136 -3.75 1.24 -11.34
CA ASP A 136 -5.12 1.44 -11.82
C ASP A 136 -5.82 2.57 -11.04
N HIS A 137 -5.52 2.72 -9.75
CA HIS A 137 -6.01 3.84 -8.95
C HIS A 137 -5.46 5.18 -9.41
N LYS A 138 -4.19 5.23 -9.82
CA LYS A 138 -3.55 6.45 -10.37
C LYS A 138 -4.22 6.92 -11.66
N ALA A 139 -4.65 5.98 -12.50
CA ALA A 139 -5.32 6.28 -13.77
C ALA A 139 -6.70 6.90 -13.56
N CYS A 140 -7.38 6.56 -12.46
CA CYS A 140 -8.70 7.06 -12.10
C CYS A 140 -8.71 8.43 -11.40
N LEU A 141 -7.55 9.04 -11.11
CA LEU A 141 -7.49 10.36 -10.48
C LEU A 141 -7.83 11.47 -11.49
N PRO A 142 -8.70 12.42 -11.12
CA PRO A 142 -9.39 13.32 -12.05
C PRO A 142 -8.47 14.38 -12.68
N ASP A 143 -7.42 14.80 -11.99
CA ASP A 143 -6.55 15.89 -12.40
C ASP A 143 -5.08 15.68 -12.00
N GLY A 144 -4.19 16.44 -12.63
CA GLY A 144 -2.75 16.34 -12.42
C GLY A 144 -2.28 16.77 -11.02
N ALA A 145 -2.97 17.71 -10.36
CA ALA A 145 -2.61 18.16 -9.02
C ALA A 145 -2.93 17.09 -7.97
N THR A 146 -4.12 16.49 -8.04
CA THR A 146 -4.52 15.35 -7.20
C THR A 146 -3.57 14.17 -7.41
N ARG A 147 -3.22 13.88 -8.66
CA ARG A 147 -2.25 12.82 -8.99
C ARG A 147 -0.87 13.08 -8.37
N ARG A 148 -0.39 14.34 -8.41
CA ARG A 148 0.87 14.74 -7.78
C ARG A 148 0.84 14.57 -6.25
N LEU A 149 -0.26 14.97 -5.60
CA LEU A 149 -0.44 14.78 -4.17
C LEU A 149 -0.45 13.31 -3.80
N PHE A 150 -1.15 12.46 -4.56
CA PHE A 150 -1.16 11.02 -4.35
C PHE A 150 0.25 10.41 -4.47
N PHE A 151 1.04 10.80 -5.48
CA PHE A 151 2.42 10.32 -5.61
C PHE A 151 3.33 10.77 -4.46
N LYS A 152 3.15 12.00 -3.97
CA LYS A 152 3.87 12.49 -2.79
C LYS A 152 3.46 11.69 -1.55
N TRP A 153 2.16 11.49 -1.34
CA TRP A 153 1.64 10.69 -0.24
C TRP A 153 2.17 9.25 -0.30
N GLN A 154 2.03 8.57 -1.43
CA GLN A 154 2.50 7.19 -1.61
C GLN A 154 3.99 7.05 -1.25
N ARG A 155 4.87 7.90 -1.79
CA ARG A 155 6.31 7.83 -1.49
C ARG A 155 6.65 8.14 -0.03
N GLY A 156 5.83 8.96 0.63
CA GLY A 156 6.00 9.33 2.03
C GLY A 156 5.38 8.36 3.04
N HIS A 157 4.55 7.41 2.59
CA HIS A 157 3.77 6.56 3.50
C HIS A 157 3.83 5.06 3.13
N GLN A 158 4.32 4.69 1.95
CA GLN A 158 4.49 3.29 1.53
C GLN A 158 5.80 2.71 2.08
N LEU A 159 5.68 1.77 3.01
CA LEU A 159 6.78 0.97 3.52
C LEU A 159 7.00 -0.24 2.59
N VAL A 160 8.16 -0.27 1.93
CA VAL A 160 8.56 -1.37 1.05
C VAL A 160 9.53 -2.29 1.78
N LEU A 161 9.27 -3.59 1.75
CA LEU A 161 10.20 -4.59 2.27
C LEU A 161 11.38 -4.75 1.32
N SER A 162 12.60 -4.51 1.82
CA SER A 162 13.83 -4.56 1.03
C SER A 162 14.17 -5.99 0.56
N SER A 163 14.06 -6.96 1.46
CA SER A 163 14.12 -8.39 1.19
C SER A 163 13.62 -9.15 2.42
N TYR A 164 13.02 -10.32 2.23
CA TYR A 164 12.66 -11.22 3.32
C TYR A 164 13.59 -12.45 3.29
N THR A 165 14.18 -12.77 4.44
CA THR A 165 14.94 -14.02 4.64
C THR A 165 14.52 -14.59 5.98
N PRO A 166 13.99 -15.83 6.04
CA PRO A 166 13.58 -16.44 7.30
C PRO A 166 14.68 -16.36 8.36
N GLY A 167 14.31 -15.98 9.58
CA GLY A 167 15.24 -15.87 10.72
C GLY A 167 16.12 -14.61 10.72
N LYS A 168 16.06 -13.75 9.69
CA LYS A 168 16.66 -12.41 9.73
C LYS A 168 15.61 -11.38 10.14
N ARG A 169 16.05 -10.30 10.78
CA ARG A 169 15.16 -9.17 11.11
C ARG A 169 14.58 -8.54 9.85
N VAL A 170 13.26 -8.33 9.87
CA VAL A 170 12.52 -7.61 8.83
C VAL A 170 13.04 -6.17 8.75
N ARG A 171 13.32 -5.69 7.52
CA ARG A 171 13.80 -4.32 7.26
C ARG A 171 13.00 -3.66 6.15
N PHE A 172 12.42 -2.52 6.48
CA PHE A 172 11.75 -1.64 5.53
C PHE A 172 12.74 -0.67 4.89
N GLN A 173 12.48 -0.29 3.64
CA GLN A 173 13.16 0.82 3.00
C GLN A 173 12.89 2.11 3.78
N ARG A 174 13.91 2.98 3.87
CA ARG A 174 13.80 4.25 4.59
C ARG A 174 12.92 5.22 3.80
N ILE A 175 11.91 5.77 4.45
CA ILE A 175 11.15 6.91 3.92
C ILE A 175 12.02 8.16 4.06
N LEU A 176 12.26 8.85 2.95
CA LEU A 176 13.01 10.10 2.93
C LEU A 176 12.16 11.23 3.50
N SER A 177 12.79 12.13 4.27
CA SER A 177 12.11 13.31 4.83
C SER A 177 11.85 14.40 3.78
N TYR A 178 12.32 14.20 2.55
CA TYR A 178 12.17 15.12 1.43
C TYR A 178 11.58 14.41 0.21
N ASP A 179 10.91 15.20 -0.62
CA ASP A 179 10.26 14.70 -1.82
C ASP A 179 11.26 14.64 -3.00
N THR A 180 11.46 13.46 -3.59
CA THR A 180 12.33 13.24 -4.76
C THR A 180 11.61 13.57 -6.06
N ILE A 181 11.38 14.85 -6.32
CA ILE A 181 10.82 15.41 -7.56
C ILE A 181 11.67 16.57 -8.05
N VAL A 182 11.41 17.04 -9.27
CA VAL A 182 11.91 18.35 -9.70
C VAL A 182 11.34 19.43 -8.79
N GLN A 183 12.24 20.22 -8.18
CA GLN A 183 11.92 21.31 -7.26
C GLN A 183 12.60 22.61 -7.71
N THR A 184 11.92 23.74 -7.54
CA THR A 184 12.48 25.07 -7.76
C THR A 184 11.95 26.05 -6.71
N ASN A 185 12.79 27.02 -6.33
CA ASN A 185 12.40 28.15 -5.48
C ASN A 185 12.59 29.50 -6.22
N GLY A 186 12.67 29.47 -7.55
CA GLY A 186 12.90 30.65 -8.40
C GLY A 186 14.38 31.05 -8.55
N GLY A 187 15.23 30.79 -7.53
CA GLY A 187 16.68 31.05 -7.58
C GLY A 187 17.54 29.78 -7.74
N SER A 188 16.93 28.62 -7.64
CA SER A 188 17.58 27.32 -7.78
C SER A 188 16.63 26.26 -8.35
N TRP A 189 17.21 25.24 -8.98
CA TRP A 189 16.53 24.03 -9.43
C TRP A 189 17.24 22.81 -8.86
N HIS A 190 16.46 21.84 -8.40
CA HIS A 190 16.92 20.54 -7.97
C HIS A 190 16.21 19.48 -8.81
N ILE A 191 16.97 18.75 -9.63
CA ILE A 191 16.45 17.79 -10.59
C ILE A 191 17.01 16.40 -10.22
N PRO A 192 16.20 15.47 -9.72
CA PRO A 192 16.65 14.11 -9.46
C PRO A 192 16.87 13.38 -10.80
N TYR A 193 17.95 12.61 -10.90
CA TYR A 193 18.28 11.85 -12.11
C TYR A 193 18.90 10.49 -11.78
N ASP A 194 18.67 9.53 -12.67
CA ASP A 194 19.31 8.21 -12.63
C ASP A 194 20.62 8.27 -13.44
N GLU A 195 21.66 7.56 -13.00
CA GLU A 195 22.91 7.49 -13.77
C GLU A 195 22.73 6.67 -15.04
N ASN A 196 23.58 6.92 -16.05
CA ASN A 196 23.58 6.14 -17.27
C ASN A 196 23.76 4.64 -16.96
N GLY A 197 22.80 3.83 -17.38
CA GLY A 197 22.78 2.38 -17.14
C GLY A 197 22.26 1.96 -15.77
N ALA A 198 21.79 2.89 -14.92
CA ALA A 198 21.13 2.53 -13.69
C ALA A 198 19.73 1.97 -13.98
N GLU A 199 19.55 0.66 -13.78
CA GLU A 199 18.24 0.05 -13.72
C GLU A 199 17.65 0.29 -12.33
N ARG A 200 16.52 0.99 -12.28
CA ARG A 200 15.81 1.30 -11.05
C ARG A 200 14.45 0.61 -11.08
N CYS A 201 14.08 -0.05 -9.98
CA CYS A 201 12.73 -0.57 -9.85
C CYS A 201 11.73 0.58 -9.83
N THR A 202 10.52 0.36 -10.34
CA THR A 202 9.49 1.40 -10.48
C THR A 202 9.07 2.05 -9.15
N TYR A 203 9.33 1.42 -8.01
CA TYR A 203 9.04 1.93 -6.66
C TYR A 203 10.22 2.67 -6.01
N GLU A 204 11.43 2.54 -6.54
CA GLU A 204 12.59 3.26 -6.02
C GLU A 204 12.54 4.73 -6.48
N VAL A 205 13.37 5.59 -5.91
CA VAL A 205 13.53 6.98 -6.34
C VAL A 205 14.99 7.25 -6.71
N PRO A 206 15.27 8.15 -7.67
CA PRO A 206 16.65 8.50 -8.01
C PRO A 206 17.40 9.03 -6.79
N GLN A 207 18.66 8.60 -6.61
CA GLN A 207 19.47 9.00 -5.46
C GLN A 207 20.39 10.19 -5.77
N LYS A 208 20.56 10.55 -7.05
CA LYS A 208 21.39 11.67 -7.48
C LYS A 208 20.56 12.87 -7.86
N TRP A 209 21.14 14.05 -7.65
CA TRP A 209 20.51 15.33 -7.86
C TRP A 209 21.43 16.24 -8.65
N LEU A 210 20.87 16.87 -9.69
CA LEU A 210 21.47 18.03 -10.34
C LEU A 210 20.97 19.28 -9.60
N CYS A 211 21.91 20.05 -9.05
CA CYS A 211 21.62 21.33 -8.41
C CYS A 211 22.07 22.45 -9.35
N LEU A 212 21.13 23.31 -9.75
CA LEU A 212 21.38 24.52 -10.52
C LEU A 212 21.06 25.71 -9.61
N THR A 213 22.00 26.61 -9.44
CA THR A 213 21.83 27.83 -8.64
C THR A 213 22.30 29.01 -9.46
N ASN A 214 21.67 30.18 -9.30
CA ASN A 214 22.27 31.40 -9.82
C ASN A 214 23.65 31.59 -9.18
N ALA A 215 24.65 31.93 -10.00
CA ALA A 215 25.92 32.40 -9.49
C ALA A 215 25.66 33.64 -8.63
N LYS A 216 26.30 33.70 -7.46
CA LYS A 216 26.28 34.89 -6.60
C LYS A 216 26.92 36.07 -7.32
#